data_AF-A0AAV0DCZ1-F1
#
_entry.id   AF-A0AAV0DCZ1-F1
#
_cell.length_a   1.000
_cell.length_b   1.000
_cell.length_c   1.000
_cell.angle_alpha   90.00
_cell.angle_beta   90.00
_cell.angle_gamma   90.00
#
_symmetry.space_group_name_H-M   'P 1'
#
loop_
_entity.id
_entity.type
_entity.pdbx_description
1 polymer ?
#
loop_
_entity_poly.entity_id
_entity_poly.type
_entity_poly.pdbx_seq_one_letter_code
_entity_poly.pdbx_strand_id
1 'polypeptide(L)'
;MKYCWSLTSQMYMQFPCDICAMKFLEYTPLDHISEFLSHVNLGEHTVKCSLEAYSCKHTGTDKKLSFSLENEILDYLGKSSDTDSSSPVDYLCCRSSRKTLIYLLLTLNHIYPDHDFR
;
A
#
# COMPACT_ATOMS: atom_id res chain seq x y z
N MET A 1 -32.11 -8.78 3.92
CA MET A 1 -30.88 -9.11 4.65
C MET A 1 -30.68 -10.61 4.61
N LYS A 2 -29.76 -11.10 3.77
CA LYS A 2 -29.32 -12.50 3.76
C LYS A 2 -27.81 -12.47 3.54
N TYR A 3 -27.06 -12.79 4.59
CA TYR A 3 -25.62 -13.05 4.47
C TYR A 3 -25.48 -14.52 4.02
N CYS A 4 -25.03 -14.73 2.79
CA CYS A 4 -24.63 -16.04 2.30
C CYS A 4 -23.12 -16.12 2.37
N TRP A 5 -22.61 -16.75 3.43
CA TRP A 5 -21.21 -17.15 3.53
C TRP A 5 -21.06 -18.48 2.80
N SER A 6 -20.66 -18.46 1.53
CA SER A 6 -20.16 -19.65 0.84
C SER A 6 -18.66 -19.50 0.60
N LEU A 7 -17.89 -20.39 1.22
CA LEU A 7 -16.50 -20.66 0.91
C LEU A 7 -16.34 -20.98 -0.58
N THR A 8 -15.71 -20.08 -1.32
CA THR A 8 -14.83 -20.44 -2.43
C THR A 8 -13.68 -19.44 -2.48
N SER A 9 -12.48 -19.98 -2.66
CA SER A 9 -11.22 -19.28 -2.89
C SER A 9 -11.38 -18.23 -4.01
N GLN A 10 -10.67 -17.11 -3.89
CA GLN A 10 -10.65 -15.94 -4.80
C GLN A 10 -11.84 -14.97 -4.71
N MET A 11 -11.83 -14.14 -3.66
CA MET A 11 -12.60 -12.90 -3.60
C MET A 11 -11.88 -11.80 -4.41
N TYR A 12 -12.01 -11.82 -5.74
CA TYR A 12 -11.82 -10.62 -6.55
C TYR A 12 -13.11 -9.79 -6.43
N MET A 13 -13.08 -8.74 -5.59
CA MET A 13 -14.14 -7.75 -5.54
C MET A 13 -14.14 -6.91 -6.84
N GLN A 14 -14.81 -7.41 -7.87
CA GLN A 14 -15.02 -6.71 -9.13
C GLN A 14 -16.24 -5.78 -8.99
N PHE A 15 -16.05 -4.57 -8.46
CA PHE A 15 -17.03 -3.49 -8.54
C PHE A 15 -16.79 -2.66 -9.82
N PRO A 16 -17.81 -2.48 -10.70
CA PRO A 16 -17.71 -1.55 -11.82
C PRO A 16 -17.87 -0.12 -11.28
N CYS A 17 -16.91 0.76 -11.55
CA CYS A 17 -17.08 2.22 -11.59
C CYS A 17 -15.71 2.87 -11.81
N ASP A 18 -15.64 3.68 -12.86
CA ASP A 18 -14.51 4.51 -13.27
C ASP A 18 -14.19 5.59 -12.23
N ILE A 19 -12.89 5.69 -11.88
CA ILE A 19 -12.09 6.86 -11.44
C ILE A 19 -10.83 6.30 -10.74
N CYS A 20 -9.66 6.73 -11.19
CA CYS A 20 -8.35 6.37 -10.62
C CYS A 20 -8.06 7.24 -9.39
N ALA A 21 -7.95 6.64 -8.21
CA ALA A 21 -7.31 7.21 -7.02
C ALA A 21 -7.19 6.12 -5.95
N MET A 22 -6.17 6.19 -5.09
CA MET A 22 -6.20 5.57 -3.77
C MET A 22 -7.43 6.11 -3.04
N LYS A 23 -8.53 5.36 -3.14
CA LYS A 23 -9.80 5.82 -2.60
C LYS A 23 -9.80 5.50 -1.12
N PHE A 24 -9.93 6.54 -0.30
CA PHE A 24 -10.20 6.38 1.13
C PHE A 24 -11.44 5.50 1.31
N LEU A 25 -11.29 4.50 2.17
CA LEU A 25 -12.35 3.58 2.54
C LEU A 25 -12.81 3.96 3.94
N GLU A 26 -14.03 4.49 4.02
CA GLU A 26 -14.70 4.68 5.30
C GLU A 26 -14.98 3.31 5.92
N TYR A 27 -14.39 3.08 7.09
CA TYR A 27 -14.53 1.84 7.82
C TYR A 27 -14.67 2.13 9.31
N THR A 28 -15.92 2.21 9.76
CA THR A 28 -16.31 2.64 11.11
C THR A 28 -15.54 1.94 12.25
N PRO A 29 -15.23 0.63 12.20
CA PRO A 29 -14.42 0.02 13.25
C PRO A 29 -12.99 0.55 13.33
N LEU A 30 -12.38 0.97 12.21
CA LEU A 30 -11.04 1.58 12.21
C LEU A 30 -11.07 2.97 12.84
N ASP A 31 -12.15 3.74 12.64
CA ASP A 31 -12.30 5.07 13.26
C ASP A 31 -12.28 4.97 14.79
N HIS A 32 -13.00 4.00 15.36
CA HIS A 32 -12.99 3.75 16.81
C HIS A 32 -11.61 3.35 17.34
N ILE A 33 -10.87 2.53 16.60
CA ILE A 33 -9.51 2.13 16.99
C ILE A 33 -8.55 3.32 16.87
N SER A 34 -8.68 4.11 15.80
CA SER A 34 -7.91 5.33 15.55
C SER A 34 -8.10 6.32 16.70
N GLU A 35 -9.35 6.58 17.11
CA GLU A 35 -9.70 7.44 18.23
C GLU A 35 -9.06 6.95 19.54
N PHE A 36 -9.19 5.65 19.84
CA PHE A 36 -8.57 5.06 21.03
C PHE A 36 -7.04 5.24 21.03
N LEU A 37 -6.38 4.93 19.91
CA LEU A 37 -4.92 4.99 19.80
C LEU A 37 -4.38 6.42 19.73
N SER A 38 -5.22 7.41 19.40
CA SER A 38 -4.82 8.83 19.35
C SER A 38 -4.63 9.47 20.73
N HIS A 39 -5.14 8.82 21.80
CA HIS A 39 -5.14 9.32 23.17
C HIS A 39 -4.43 8.42 24.18
N VAL A 40 -3.58 7.50 23.71
CA VAL A 40 -2.84 6.59 24.60
C VAL A 40 -1.71 7.34 25.30
N ASN A 41 -1.93 7.66 26.57
CA ASN A 41 -0.94 8.27 27.46
C ASN A 41 -0.26 7.20 28.31
N LEU A 42 1.06 7.11 28.19
CA LEU A 42 1.93 6.19 28.94
C LEU A 42 2.67 6.91 30.08
N GLY A 43 2.11 8.02 30.58
CA GLY A 43 2.73 8.89 31.60
C GLY A 43 3.58 9.98 30.96
N GLU A 44 4.85 9.68 30.67
CA GLU A 44 5.83 10.63 30.10
C GLU A 44 5.73 10.76 28.57
N HIS A 45 5.01 9.84 27.92
CA HIS A 45 4.89 9.78 26.47
C HIS A 45 3.42 9.62 26.06
N THR A 46 3.04 10.33 25.00
CA THR A 46 1.74 10.17 24.33
C THR A 46 1.97 9.56 22.96
N VAL A 47 1.29 8.45 22.69
CA VAL A 47 1.28 7.84 21.36
C VAL A 47 0.11 8.45 20.59
N LYS A 48 0.39 8.94 19.38
CA LYS A 48 -0.62 9.35 18.41
C LYS A 48 -0.60 8.38 17.24
N CYS A 49 -1.74 7.79 16.93
CA CYS A 49 -1.91 6.90 15.79
C CYS A 49 -3.14 7.35 15.00
N SER A 50 -3.07 7.25 13.68
CA SER A 50 -4.20 7.36 12.76
C SER A 50 -4.25 6.08 11.94
N LEU A 51 -5.41 5.44 11.87
CA LEU A 51 -5.64 4.29 11.02
C LEU A 51 -6.53 4.69 9.85
N GLU A 52 -6.02 4.51 8.64
CA GLU A 52 -6.72 4.89 7.41
C GLU A 52 -6.64 3.73 6.42
N ALA A 53 -7.78 3.41 5.80
CA ALA A 53 -7.87 2.35 4.80
C ALA A 53 -7.96 2.95 3.40
N TYR A 54 -7.22 2.36 2.46
CA TYR A 54 -7.20 2.82 1.07
C TYR A 54 -7.36 1.64 0.11
N SER A 55 -8.13 1.84 -0.97
CA SER A 55 -8.23 0.86 -2.06
C SER A 55 -7.28 1.21 -3.20
N CYS A 56 -6.41 0.27 -3.56
CA CYS A 56 -5.55 0.39 -4.74
C CYS A 56 -6.29 -0.15 -5.99
N LYS A 57 -6.82 0.72 -6.87
CA LYS A 57 -7.24 0.31 -8.23
C LYS A 57 -6.23 0.85 -9.26
N HIS A 58 -5.68 -0.05 -10.07
CA HIS A 58 -4.66 0.27 -11.08
C HIS A 58 -5.30 0.86 -12.36
N THR A 59 -5.55 2.17 -12.38
CA THR A 59 -6.06 2.84 -13.59
C THR A 59 -5.37 4.21 -13.81
N GLY A 60 -5.28 4.67 -15.06
CA GLY A 60 -4.84 6.03 -15.43
C GLY A 60 -3.36 6.38 -15.14
N THR A 61 -3.11 7.52 -14.49
CA THR A 61 -1.79 8.07 -14.15
C THR A 61 -0.97 7.14 -13.25
N ASP A 62 -1.64 6.46 -12.31
CA ASP A 62 -1.02 5.50 -11.40
C ASP A 62 -0.44 4.29 -12.14
N LYS A 63 -1.00 3.93 -13.30
CA LYS A 63 -0.45 2.86 -14.16
C LYS A 63 0.88 3.25 -14.82
N LYS A 64 1.06 4.53 -15.13
CA LYS A 64 2.33 5.03 -15.69
C LYS A 64 3.39 5.12 -14.59
N LEU A 65 3.02 5.63 -13.43
CA LEU A 65 3.90 5.71 -12.26
C LEU A 65 4.30 4.32 -11.78
N SER A 66 3.35 3.38 -11.67
CA SER A 66 3.65 2.01 -11.26
C SER A 66 4.57 1.29 -12.23
N PHE A 67 4.39 1.49 -13.54
CA PHE A 67 5.29 0.94 -14.55
C PHE A 67 6.69 1.58 -14.51
N SER A 68 6.77 2.89 -14.31
CA SER A 68 8.05 3.60 -14.14
C SER A 68 8.83 3.06 -12.93
N LEU A 69 8.16 2.93 -11.79
CA LEU A 69 8.75 2.39 -10.57
C LEU A 69 9.13 0.90 -10.72
N GLU A 70 8.33 0.08 -11.41
CA GLU A 70 8.66 -1.33 -11.65
C GLU A 70 9.94 -1.47 -12.50
N ASN A 71 10.12 -0.62 -13.50
CA ASN A 71 11.34 -0.60 -14.32
C ASN A 71 12.55 -0.11 -13.51
N GLU A 72 12.40 0.95 -12.73
CA GLU A 72 13.47 1.48 -11.90
C GLU A 72 13.96 0.44 -10.89
N ILE A 73 13.04 -0.26 -10.20
CA ILE A 73 13.39 -1.37 -9.30
C ILE A 73 14.14 -2.48 -10.04
N LEU A 74 13.71 -2.84 -11.26
CA LEU A 74 14.40 -3.84 -12.07
C LEU A 74 15.81 -3.41 -12.48
N ASP A 75 16.00 -2.14 -12.83
CA ASP A 75 17.30 -1.59 -13.17
C ASP A 75 18.24 -1.61 -11.97
N TYR A 76 17.75 -1.30 -10.77
CA TYR A 76 18.53 -1.43 -9.53
C TYR A 76 18.91 -2.88 -9.22
N LEU A 77 17.98 -3.81 -9.40
CA LEU A 77 18.25 -5.25 -9.23
C LEU A 77 19.31 -5.75 -10.22
N GLY A 78 19.22 -5.33 -11.49
CA GLY A 78 20.19 -5.69 -12.52
C GLY A 78 21.60 -5.17 -12.25
N LYS A 79 21.74 -4.02 -11.59
CA LYS A 79 23.03 -3.43 -11.19
C LYS A 79 23.62 -4.07 -9.93
N SER A 80 22.82 -4.74 -9.11
CA SER A 80 23.23 -5.30 -7.82
C SER A 80 23.86 -6.69 -7.91
N SER A 81 23.99 -7.27 -9.10
CA SER A 81 24.38 -8.67 -9.31
C SER A 81 25.82 -9.03 -8.89
N ASP A 82 26.65 -8.06 -8.49
CA ASP A 82 28.08 -8.28 -8.19
C ASP A 82 28.40 -8.39 -6.69
N THR A 83 27.42 -8.50 -5.79
CA THR A 83 27.70 -8.54 -4.33
C THR A 83 27.16 -9.80 -3.67
N ASP A 84 28.06 -10.74 -3.39
CA ASP A 84 27.84 -11.88 -2.50
C ASP A 84 27.47 -11.40 -1.08
N SER A 85 26.22 -11.62 -0.68
CA SER A 85 25.73 -11.84 0.70
C SER A 85 24.27 -11.40 0.81
N SER A 86 23.47 -12.15 1.58
CA SER A 86 22.05 -11.95 1.87
C SER A 86 21.63 -10.48 1.95
N SER A 87 21.26 -9.90 0.80
CA SER A 87 20.96 -8.49 0.70
C SER A 87 19.46 -8.32 0.92
N PRO A 88 19.00 -7.28 1.64
CA PRO A 88 17.57 -6.97 1.78
C PRO A 88 16.84 -6.85 0.42
N VAL A 89 17.61 -6.67 -0.64
CA VAL A 89 17.20 -6.60 -2.04
C VAL A 89 16.66 -7.95 -2.57
N ASP A 90 17.05 -9.09 -1.98
CA ASP A 90 16.58 -10.43 -2.38
C ASP A 90 15.06 -10.57 -2.27
N TYR A 91 14.43 -9.86 -1.33
CA TYR A 91 12.98 -9.83 -1.17
C TYR A 91 12.28 -9.15 -2.36
N LEU A 92 12.97 -8.28 -3.10
CA LEU A 92 12.45 -7.59 -4.30
C LEU A 92 12.61 -8.41 -5.58
N CYS A 93 13.29 -9.57 -5.54
CA CYS A 93 13.34 -10.49 -6.68
C CYS A 93 11.93 -11.00 -7.05
N CYS A 94 11.07 -11.20 -6.05
CA CYS A 94 9.69 -11.64 -6.29
C CYS A 94 8.82 -10.50 -6.83
N ARG A 95 8.07 -10.78 -7.90
CA ARG A 95 7.16 -9.81 -8.51
C ARG A 95 6.08 -9.31 -7.54
N SER A 96 5.58 -10.17 -6.64
CA SER A 96 4.57 -9.76 -5.66
C SER A 96 5.12 -8.71 -4.69
N SER A 97 6.35 -8.89 -4.19
CA SER A 97 7.02 -7.93 -3.31
C SER A 97 7.22 -6.58 -3.99
N ARG A 98 7.65 -6.56 -5.26
CA ARG A 98 7.77 -5.32 -6.04
C ARG A 98 6.43 -4.60 -6.18
N LYS A 99 5.36 -5.34 -6.46
CA LYS A 99 4.01 -4.77 -6.50
C LYS A 99 3.59 -4.19 -5.14
N THR A 100 3.89 -4.87 -4.04
CA THR A 100 3.61 -4.35 -2.70
C THR A 100 4.38 -3.05 -2.44
N LEU A 101 5.67 -3.01 -2.76
CA LEU A 101 6.49 -1.80 -2.61
C LEU A 101 5.93 -0.63 -3.43
N ILE A 102 5.53 -0.89 -4.67
CA ILE A 102 4.88 0.12 -5.53
C ILE A 102 3.59 0.64 -4.90
N TYR A 103 2.75 -0.23 -4.33
CA TYR A 103 1.53 0.22 -3.63
C TYR A 103 1.85 1.10 -2.41
N LEU A 104 2.89 0.77 -1.64
CA LEU A 104 3.34 1.59 -0.52
C LEU A 104 3.82 2.97 -1.00
N LEU A 105 4.63 3.03 -2.06
CA LEU A 105 5.08 4.29 -2.66
C LEU A 105 3.93 5.16 -3.15
N LEU A 106 2.95 4.56 -3.85
CA LEU A 106 1.75 5.27 -4.28
C LEU A 106 0.93 5.78 -3.09
N THR A 107 0.88 5.02 -1.99
CA THR A 107 0.22 5.44 -0.74
C THR A 107 0.92 6.68 -0.16
N LEU A 108 2.25 6.66 -0.06
CA LEU A 108 3.04 7.76 0.49
C LEU A 108 2.91 9.03 -0.36
N ASN A 109 3.00 8.91 -1.67
CA ASN A 109 2.80 10.04 -2.60
C ASN A 109 1.38 10.63 -2.50
N HIS A 110 0.37 9.82 -2.14
CA HIS A 110 -0.98 10.32 -1.92
C HIS A 110 -1.12 11.06 -0.58
N ILE A 111 -0.53 10.52 0.50
CA ILE A 111 -0.62 11.12 1.84
C ILE A 111 0.24 12.39 1.94
N TYR A 112 1.39 12.43 1.24
CA TYR A 112 2.32 13.55 1.26
C TYR A 112 2.66 14.00 -0.18
N PRO A 113 1.76 14.75 -0.85
CA PRO A 113 1.95 15.14 -2.25
C PRO A 113 3.13 16.10 -2.47
N ASP A 114 3.56 16.80 -1.41
CA ASP A 114 4.69 17.72 -1.45
C ASP A 114 6.04 17.02 -1.27
N HIS A 115 6.05 15.71 -1.02
CA HIS A 115 7.24 14.92 -0.81
C HIS A 115 7.45 13.94 -1.97
N ASP A 116 8.64 13.99 -2.59
CA ASP A 116 8.99 13.09 -3.69
C ASP A 116 9.51 11.76 -3.14
N PHE A 117 8.68 10.71 -3.18
CA PHE A 117 9.11 9.34 -2.86
C PHE A 117 9.39 8.60 -4.18
N ARG A 118 10.65 8.63 -4.62
CA ARG A 118 11.20 7.82 -5.71
C ARG A 118 12.13 6.75 -5.15
#